data_AF-A0AAT9IQP5-F1
#
_entry.id   AF-A0AAT9IQP5-F1
#
_cell.length_a   1.000
_cell.length_b   1.000
_cell.length_c   1.000
_cell.angle_alpha   90.00
_cell.angle_beta   90.00
_cell.angle_gamma   90.00
#
_symmetry.space_group_name_H-M   'P 1'
#
loop_
_entity.id
_entity.type
_entity.pdbx_description
1 polymer ?
#
loop_
_entity_poly.entity_id
_entity_poly.type
_entity_poly.pdbx_seq_one_letter_code
_entity_poly.pdbx_strand_id
1 'polypeptide(L)'
;MHSTQPPGSPHLTIKPSGQAFGKGLAYRAAIFFPLVIVAALGLQGTGLPSWAIWTVIGAGLLVGTLAIATMITSVTVDASYVVAGLLLGFEKRTPVEAVTKAVLVLQYEQLGNDIAPTFVAVAGGSKPFLRLSGQVYDAGDLMALTRALGRAEIIDEPLTPQLLEQRHPGVVPLYERRPWMIAWIVIGVVVIFAVAAGVAAES
;
A
#
# COMPACT_ATOMS: atom_id res chain seq x y z
N MET A 1 -18.08 8.91 -26.38
CA MET A 1 -17.27 7.84 -27.00
C MET A 1 -17.67 6.53 -26.35
N HIS A 2 -18.55 5.76 -26.98
CA HIS A 2 -18.92 4.42 -26.52
C HIS A 2 -18.02 3.41 -27.22
N SER A 3 -17.05 2.86 -26.49
CA SER A 3 -16.28 1.71 -26.95
C SER A 3 -17.22 0.51 -27.03
N THR A 4 -17.47 0.05 -28.25
CA THR A 4 -18.07 -1.25 -28.54
C THR A 4 -17.09 -2.33 -28.12
N GLN A 5 -17.25 -2.84 -26.90
CA GLN A 5 -16.49 -3.97 -26.39
C GLN A 5 -16.86 -5.22 -27.20
N PRO A 6 -15.90 -5.98 -27.75
CA PRO A 6 -16.19 -7.21 -28.45
C PRO A 6 -16.85 -8.22 -27.49
N PRO A 7 -17.98 -8.84 -27.86
CA PRO A 7 -18.66 -9.81 -27.02
C PRO A 7 -17.74 -11.01 -26.74
N GLY A 8 -17.42 -11.25 -25.47
CA GLY A 8 -16.73 -12.46 -25.01
C GLY A 8 -15.35 -12.28 -24.38
N SER A 9 -14.82 -11.06 -24.24
CA SER A 9 -13.59 -10.85 -23.45
C SER A 9 -13.92 -10.94 -21.96
N PRO A 10 -13.23 -11.77 -21.16
CA PRO A 10 -13.48 -11.89 -19.73
C PRO A 10 -13.12 -10.56 -19.05
N HIS A 11 -14.15 -9.73 -18.82
CA HIS A 11 -14.03 -8.48 -18.09
C HIS A 11 -14.23 -8.78 -16.60
N LEU A 12 -13.13 -8.86 -15.86
CA LEU A 12 -13.16 -9.11 -14.42
C LEU A 12 -12.89 -7.79 -13.69
N THR A 13 -13.81 -7.38 -12.82
CA THR A 13 -13.59 -6.26 -11.90
C THR A 13 -13.73 -6.76 -10.47
N ILE A 14 -12.69 -6.53 -9.66
CA ILE A 14 -12.70 -6.80 -8.23
C ILE A 14 -12.64 -5.49 -7.44
N LYS A 15 -13.23 -5.48 -6.26
CA LYS A 15 -13.28 -4.32 -5.36
C LYS A 15 -12.89 -4.74 -3.94
N PRO A 16 -12.35 -3.82 -3.12
CA PRO A 16 -12.18 -4.06 -1.70
C PRO A 16 -13.49 -4.52 -1.06
N SER A 17 -13.41 -5.48 -0.15
CA SER A 17 -14.54 -5.79 0.72
C SER A 17 -14.81 -4.58 1.62
N GLY A 18 -16.05 -4.08 1.65
CA GLY A 18 -16.37 -2.86 2.41
C GLY A 18 -16.02 -2.96 3.89
N GLN A 19 -16.17 -4.16 4.47
CA GLN A 19 -15.85 -4.43 5.87
C GLN A 19 -14.33 -4.40 6.14
N ALA A 20 -13.52 -5.04 5.28
CA ALA A 20 -12.08 -5.11 5.51
C ALA A 20 -11.38 -3.81 5.11
N PHE A 21 -11.91 -3.09 4.11
CA PHE A 21 -11.51 -1.71 3.80
C PHE A 21 -11.71 -0.78 5.00
N GLY A 22 -12.90 -0.82 5.62
CA GLY A 22 -13.21 -0.01 6.81
C GLY A 22 -12.29 -0.33 7.99
N LYS A 23 -12.01 -1.62 8.26
CA LYS A 23 -11.05 -2.04 9.28
C LYS A 23 -9.64 -1.54 8.97
N GLY A 24 -9.16 -1.70 7.73
CA GLY A 24 -7.84 -1.23 7.31
C GLY A 24 -7.68 0.28 7.46
N LEU A 25 -8.72 1.05 7.11
CA LEU A 25 -8.74 2.50 7.32
C LEU A 25 -8.71 2.85 8.82
N ALA A 26 -9.50 2.16 9.64
CA ALA A 26 -9.55 2.39 11.09
C ALA A 26 -8.20 2.07 11.76
N TYR A 27 -7.55 0.95 11.42
CA TYR A 27 -6.22 0.62 11.92
C TYR A 27 -5.18 1.68 11.55
N ARG A 28 -5.19 2.15 10.29
CA ARG A 28 -4.28 3.22 9.86
C ARG A 28 -4.57 4.53 10.59
N ALA A 29 -5.84 4.89 10.77
CA ALA A 29 -6.23 6.07 11.53
C ALA A 29 -5.80 5.99 13.01
N ALA A 30 -5.90 4.80 13.62
CA ALA A 30 -5.50 4.56 15.00
C ALA A 30 -3.99 4.77 15.23
N ILE A 31 -3.13 4.56 14.22
CA ILE A 31 -1.70 4.88 14.31
C ILE A 31 -1.47 6.38 14.51
N PHE A 32 -2.33 7.23 13.92
CA PHE A 32 -2.22 8.69 14.04
C PHE A 32 -2.89 9.24 15.31
N PHE A 33 -3.80 8.48 15.93
CA PHE A 33 -4.57 8.95 17.08
C PHE A 33 -3.70 9.32 18.31
N PRO A 34 -2.67 8.54 18.70
CA PRO A 34 -1.73 8.93 19.76
C PRO A 34 -0.96 10.21 19.45
N LEU A 35 -0.60 10.47 18.19
CA LEU A 35 0.08 11.72 17.80
C LEU A 35 -0.83 12.92 18.03
N VAL A 36 -2.13 12.79 17.74
CA VAL A 36 -3.14 13.82 18.02
C VAL A 36 -3.32 14.02 19.53
N ILE A 37 -3.37 12.94 20.31
CA ILE A 37 -3.47 13.03 21.78
C ILE A 37 -2.23 13.68 22.39
N VAL A 38 -1.02 13.24 22.01
CA VAL A 38 0.23 13.82 22.50
C VAL A 38 0.34 15.29 22.12
N ALA A 39 -0.13 15.67 20.93
CA ALA A 39 -0.22 17.08 20.57
C ALA A 39 -1.24 17.87 21.42
N ALA A 40 -2.42 17.29 21.67
CA ALA A 40 -3.47 17.93 22.46
C ALA A 40 -3.07 18.06 23.95
N LEU A 41 -2.36 17.07 24.50
CA LEU A 41 -1.94 17.01 25.91
C LEU A 41 -0.57 17.67 26.17
N GLY A 42 0.37 17.55 25.22
CA GLY A 42 1.76 18.01 25.34
C GLY A 42 1.94 19.53 25.30
N LEU A 43 0.88 20.27 24.96
CA LEU A 43 0.84 21.73 25.05
C LEU A 43 0.90 22.26 26.50
N GLN A 44 0.73 21.39 27.51
CA GLN A 44 0.79 21.77 28.92
C GLN A 44 1.99 21.09 29.61
N GLY A 45 3.20 21.66 29.46
CA GLY A 45 4.32 21.37 30.37
C GLY A 45 5.55 20.65 29.79
N THR A 46 5.64 20.42 28.48
CA THR A 46 6.82 19.75 27.88
C THR A 46 8.01 20.67 27.62
N GLY A 47 7.82 21.99 27.67
CA GLY A 47 8.85 22.98 27.29
C GLY A 47 9.21 22.96 25.80
N LEU A 48 8.60 22.08 25.00
CA LEU A 48 8.77 22.06 23.56
C LEU A 48 8.06 23.26 22.92
N PRO A 49 8.68 23.91 21.93
CA PRO A 49 8.03 25.00 21.23
C PRO A 49 6.84 24.47 20.44
N SER A 50 5.75 25.24 20.41
CA SER A 50 4.47 24.84 19.79
C SER A 50 4.60 24.44 18.33
N TRP A 51 5.51 25.07 17.58
CA TRP A 51 5.74 24.74 16.17
C TRP A 51 6.23 23.30 15.99
N ALA A 52 7.03 22.74 16.90
CA ALA A 52 7.57 21.39 16.76
C ALA A 52 6.46 20.32 16.83
N ILE A 53 5.50 20.54 17.72
CA ILE A 53 4.31 19.71 17.87
C ILE A 53 3.50 19.73 16.56
N TRP A 54 3.24 20.91 16.00
CA TRP A 54 2.51 21.06 14.74
C TRP A 54 3.25 20.46 13.54
N THR A 55 4.58 20.56 13.48
CA THR A 55 5.38 19.92 12.44
C THR A 55 5.23 18.40 12.46
N VAL A 56 5.29 17.77 13.63
CA VAL A 56 5.14 16.32 13.77
C VAL A 56 3.73 15.87 13.36
N ILE A 57 2.68 16.58 13.80
CA ILE A 57 1.30 16.30 13.39
C ILE A 57 1.16 16.45 11.88
N GLY A 58 1.62 17.57 11.32
CA GLY A 58 1.50 17.88 9.90
C GLY A 58 2.19 16.83 9.03
N ALA A 59 3.40 16.41 9.42
CA ALA A 59 4.12 15.33 8.75
C ALA A 59 3.35 13.99 8.82
N GLY A 60 2.81 13.63 9.99
CA GLY A 60 1.98 12.43 10.17
C GLY A 60 0.74 12.44 9.28
N LEU A 61 -0.01 13.55 9.30
CA LEU A 61 -1.20 13.73 8.45
C LEU A 61 -0.87 13.66 6.97
N LEU A 62 0.24 14.25 6.53
CA LEU A 62 0.68 14.21 5.15
C LEU A 62 0.98 12.76 4.72
N VAL A 63 1.75 12.02 5.52
CA VAL A 63 2.08 10.61 5.25
C VAL A 63 0.81 9.75 5.24
N GLY A 64 -0.08 9.92 6.21
CA GLY A 64 -1.36 9.21 6.28
C GLY A 64 -2.25 9.49 5.07
N THR A 65 -2.37 10.77 4.68
CA THR A 65 -3.15 11.20 3.50
C THR A 65 -2.57 10.60 2.23
N LEU A 66 -1.24 10.61 2.06
CA LEU A 66 -0.59 10.02 0.89
C LEU A 66 -0.77 8.50 0.84
N ALA A 67 -0.70 7.81 1.99
CA ALA A 67 -0.95 6.38 2.08
C ALA A 67 -2.40 6.00 1.77
N ILE A 68 -3.37 6.88 2.07
CA ILE A 68 -4.79 6.71 1.73
C ILE A 68 -5.05 7.05 0.26
N ALA A 69 -4.49 8.15 -0.26
CA ALA A 69 -4.65 8.57 -1.65
C ALA A 69 -4.09 7.54 -2.66
N THR A 70 -3.06 6.79 -2.26
CA THR A 70 -2.46 5.72 -3.07
C THR A 70 -3.14 4.36 -2.89
N MET A 71 -4.22 4.27 -2.10
CA MET A 71 -4.95 3.04 -1.89
C MET A 71 -5.74 2.66 -3.14
N ILE A 72 -5.66 1.38 -3.51
CA ILE A 72 -6.37 0.82 -4.65
C ILE A 72 -7.83 0.56 -4.26
N THR A 73 -8.77 1.06 -5.05
CA THR A 73 -10.22 1.01 -4.82
C THR A 73 -10.93 0.05 -5.77
N SER A 74 -10.32 -0.27 -6.91
CA SER A 74 -10.79 -1.30 -7.83
C SER A 74 -9.64 -1.82 -8.67
N VAL A 75 -9.78 -3.06 -9.13
CA VAL A 75 -8.90 -3.61 -10.15
C VAL A 75 -9.76 -4.24 -11.23
N THR A 76 -9.60 -3.76 -12.45
CA THR A 76 -10.30 -4.27 -13.62
C THR A 76 -9.28 -4.87 -14.57
N VAL A 77 -9.48 -6.12 -14.95
CA VAL A 77 -8.70 -6.81 -15.98
C VAL A 77 -9.57 -6.92 -17.22
N ASP A 78 -9.06 -6.35 -18.30
CA ASP A 78 -9.58 -6.49 -19.66
C ASP A 78 -8.54 -7.27 -20.50
N ALA A 79 -8.86 -7.60 -21.75
CA ALA A 79 -7.97 -8.30 -22.66
C ALA A 79 -6.66 -7.54 -22.91
N SER A 80 -6.70 -6.21 -22.94
CA SER A 80 -5.53 -5.36 -23.25
C SER A 80 -4.89 -4.71 -22.03
N TYR A 81 -5.66 -4.44 -20.97
CA TYR A 81 -5.19 -3.63 -19.84
C TYR A 81 -5.59 -4.19 -18.48
N VAL A 82 -4.69 -4.04 -17.52
CA VAL A 82 -4.98 -4.07 -16.09
C VAL A 82 -5.12 -2.64 -15.61
N VAL A 83 -6.31 -2.28 -15.14
CA VAL A 83 -6.64 -0.95 -14.64
C VAL A 83 -6.77 -1.02 -13.12
N ALA A 84 -5.88 -0.35 -12.41
CA ALA A 84 -6.00 -0.14 -10.98
C ALA A 84 -6.64 1.23 -10.72
N GLY A 85 -7.86 1.22 -10.21
CA GLY A 85 -8.52 2.42 -9.69
C GLY A 85 -7.92 2.78 -8.34
N LEU A 86 -7.56 4.05 -8.18
CA LEU A 86 -7.06 4.62 -6.94
C LEU A 86 -8.17 5.43 -6.26
N LEU A 87 -7.91 5.88 -5.03
CA LEU A 87 -8.75 6.87 -4.39
C LEU A 87 -8.72 8.19 -5.19
N LEU A 88 -9.79 9.00 -5.11
CA LEU A 88 -9.96 10.27 -5.84
C LEU A 88 -10.16 10.13 -7.37
N GLY A 89 -10.49 8.93 -7.86
CA GLY A 89 -10.84 8.71 -9.27
C GLY A 89 -9.64 8.64 -10.21
N PHE A 90 -8.41 8.61 -9.69
CA PHE A 90 -7.23 8.34 -10.51
C PHE A 90 -7.23 6.89 -10.97
N GLU A 91 -6.86 6.65 -12.23
CA GLU A 91 -6.72 5.32 -12.79
C GLU A 91 -5.28 5.11 -13.26
N LYS A 92 -4.71 3.97 -12.89
CA LYS A 92 -3.43 3.52 -13.43
C LYS A 92 -3.67 2.35 -14.37
N ARG A 93 -3.44 2.58 -15.66
CA ARG A 93 -3.59 1.57 -16.72
C ARG A 93 -2.23 0.97 -17.04
N THR A 94 -2.15 -0.35 -17.05
CA THR A 94 -0.94 -1.10 -17.38
C THR A 94 -1.30 -2.14 -18.45
N PRO A 95 -0.61 -2.14 -19.62
CA PRO A 95 -0.87 -3.15 -20.64
C PRO A 95 -0.68 -4.56 -20.07
N VAL A 96 -1.59 -5.47 -20.41
CA VAL A 96 -1.53 -6.88 -19.98
C VAL A 96 -0.20 -7.48 -20.41
N GLU A 97 0.24 -7.25 -21.64
CA GLU A 97 1.56 -7.69 -22.15
C GLU A 97 2.76 -7.17 -21.35
N ALA A 98 2.65 -6.00 -20.70
CA ALA A 98 3.72 -5.45 -19.89
C ALA A 98 3.88 -6.16 -18.53
N VAL A 99 2.92 -6.98 -18.10
CA VAL A 99 2.96 -7.74 -16.84
C VAL A 99 3.96 -8.89 -16.97
N THR A 100 5.18 -8.69 -16.49
CA THR A 100 6.26 -9.67 -16.61
C THR A 100 6.13 -10.81 -15.60
N LYS A 101 5.53 -10.54 -14.44
CA LYS A 101 5.37 -11.52 -13.36
C LYS A 101 4.11 -11.23 -12.57
N ALA A 102 3.38 -12.27 -12.18
CA ALA A 102 2.28 -12.20 -11.23
C ALA A 102 2.36 -13.39 -10.30
N VAL A 103 2.17 -13.17 -8.99
CA VAL A 103 2.26 -14.20 -7.96
C VAL A 103 1.11 -14.00 -6.99
N LEU A 104 0.39 -15.06 -6.68
CA LEU A 104 -0.58 -15.15 -5.59
C LEU A 104 0.00 -16.05 -4.51
N VAL A 105 0.35 -15.48 -3.36
CA VAL A 105 0.75 -16.24 -2.18
C VAL A 105 -0.48 -16.43 -1.31
N LEU A 106 -0.93 -17.66 -1.05
CA LEU A 106 -2.13 -17.92 -0.26
C LEU A 106 -1.93 -17.67 1.24
N GLN A 107 -0.71 -17.90 1.73
CA GLN A 107 -0.33 -17.76 3.13
C GLN A 107 0.83 -16.77 3.27
N TYR A 108 0.56 -15.48 3.14
CA TYR A 108 1.60 -14.46 3.25
C TYR A 108 1.72 -13.95 4.70
N GLU A 109 2.89 -14.14 5.30
CA GLU A 109 3.20 -13.71 6.66
C GLU A 109 3.83 -12.32 6.62
N GLN A 110 3.05 -11.28 6.97
CA GLN A 110 3.57 -9.92 7.09
C GLN A 110 3.77 -9.57 8.56
N LEU A 111 4.90 -8.93 8.89
CA LEU A 111 5.22 -8.55 10.26
C LEU A 111 4.10 -7.70 10.88
N GLY A 112 3.54 -8.17 11.99
CA GLY A 112 2.52 -7.46 12.76
C GLY A 112 1.10 -7.54 12.18
N ASN A 113 0.86 -8.35 11.13
CA ASN A 113 -0.48 -8.57 10.60
C ASN A 113 -0.82 -10.07 10.54
N ASP A 114 -2.12 -10.37 10.46
CA ASP A 114 -2.61 -11.73 10.26
C ASP A 114 -2.20 -12.29 8.89
N ILE A 115 -1.96 -13.59 8.85
CA ILE A 115 -1.67 -14.34 7.62
C ILE A 115 -2.85 -14.19 6.66
N ALA A 116 -2.59 -13.71 5.45
CA ALA A 116 -3.62 -13.52 4.45
C ALA A 116 -3.08 -13.74 3.03
N PRO A 117 -3.93 -14.12 2.05
CA PRO A 117 -3.52 -14.19 0.67
C PRO A 117 -2.99 -12.84 0.17
N THR A 118 -1.93 -12.83 -0.62
CA THR A 118 -1.38 -11.59 -1.21
C THR A 118 -1.09 -11.81 -2.68
N PHE A 119 -1.73 -11.00 -3.51
CA PHE A 119 -1.48 -10.97 -4.95
C PHE A 119 -0.51 -9.82 -5.27
N VAL A 120 0.53 -10.10 -6.04
CA VAL A 120 1.47 -9.09 -6.53
C VAL A 120 1.68 -9.27 -8.03
N ALA A 121 1.61 -8.18 -8.78
CA ALA A 121 1.97 -8.15 -10.19
C ALA A 121 3.02 -7.06 -10.47
N VAL A 122 3.97 -7.42 -11.32
CA VAL A 122 5.13 -6.63 -11.72
C VAL A 122 5.02 -6.35 -13.21
N ALA A 123 5.30 -5.11 -13.61
CA ALA A 123 5.26 -4.70 -15.02
C ALA A 123 6.52 -3.94 -15.40
N GLY A 124 7.07 -4.23 -16.58
CA GLY A 124 8.16 -3.47 -17.20
C GLY A 124 9.45 -3.33 -16.39
N GLY A 125 9.72 -4.23 -15.43
CA GLY A 125 10.93 -4.16 -14.59
C GLY A 125 10.80 -4.97 -13.30
N SER A 126 11.45 -4.50 -12.24
CA SER A 126 11.51 -5.14 -10.91
C SER A 126 10.61 -4.45 -9.86
N LYS A 127 9.73 -3.52 -10.25
CA LYS A 127 8.85 -2.81 -9.30
C LYS A 127 7.42 -3.34 -9.41
N PRO A 128 6.78 -3.74 -8.30
CA PRO A 128 5.39 -4.15 -8.32
C PRO A 128 4.52 -2.95 -8.71
N PHE A 129 3.65 -3.13 -9.71
CA PHE A 129 2.70 -2.10 -10.10
C PHE A 129 1.36 -2.28 -9.41
N LEU A 130 1.05 -3.51 -9.02
CA LEU A 130 -0.19 -3.91 -8.37
C LEU A 130 0.15 -4.84 -7.20
N ARG A 131 -0.39 -4.55 -6.03
CA ARG A 131 -0.29 -5.40 -4.84
C ARG A 131 -1.60 -5.33 -4.09
N LEU A 132 -2.21 -6.49 -3.86
CA LEU A 132 -3.51 -6.63 -3.23
C LEU A 132 -3.38 -7.64 -2.09
N SER A 133 -3.91 -7.28 -0.93
CA SER A 133 -3.91 -8.15 0.26
C SER A 133 -5.32 -8.68 0.52
N GLY A 134 -5.39 -9.94 0.94
CA GLY A 134 -6.60 -10.63 1.40
C GLY A 134 -7.17 -10.04 2.69
N GLN A 135 -6.43 -9.15 3.37
CA GLN A 135 -6.96 -8.32 4.45
C GLN A 135 -7.87 -7.19 3.94
N VAL A 136 -7.91 -6.94 2.63
CA VAL A 136 -8.72 -5.88 2.00
C VAL A 136 -9.64 -6.47 0.94
N TYR A 137 -9.16 -7.42 0.16
CA TYR A 137 -9.88 -8.09 -0.92
C TYR A 137 -10.29 -9.51 -0.52
N ASP A 138 -11.37 -10.00 -1.11
CA ASP A 138 -11.78 -11.39 -0.89
C ASP A 138 -10.77 -12.37 -1.53
N ALA A 139 -10.50 -13.50 -0.87
CA ALA A 139 -9.56 -14.50 -1.37
C ALA A 139 -10.03 -15.11 -2.71
N GLY A 140 -11.33 -15.30 -2.89
CA GLY A 140 -11.94 -15.77 -4.14
C GLY A 140 -11.76 -14.77 -5.28
N ASP A 141 -11.84 -13.47 -5.00
CA ASP A 141 -11.58 -12.40 -5.98
C ASP A 141 -10.11 -12.38 -6.42
N LEU A 142 -9.17 -12.54 -5.48
CA LEU A 142 -7.73 -12.63 -5.80
C LEU A 142 -7.42 -13.88 -6.64
N MET A 143 -8.11 -14.99 -6.37
CA MET A 143 -8.00 -16.22 -7.16
C MET A 143 -8.60 -16.03 -8.57
N ALA A 144 -9.77 -15.37 -8.68
CA ALA A 144 -10.38 -15.04 -9.96
C ALA A 144 -9.47 -14.12 -10.79
N LEU A 145 -8.84 -13.13 -10.15
CA LEU A 145 -7.87 -12.24 -10.78
C LEU A 145 -6.66 -12.99 -11.33
N THR A 146 -6.13 -13.92 -10.54
CA THR A 146 -5.01 -14.80 -10.92
C THR A 146 -5.37 -15.62 -12.17
N ARG A 147 -6.58 -16.22 -12.19
CA ARG A 147 -7.07 -16.97 -13.35
C ARG A 147 -7.28 -16.08 -14.58
N ALA A 148 -7.86 -14.89 -14.41
CA ALA A 148 -8.10 -13.95 -15.50
C ALA A 148 -6.80 -13.46 -16.16
N LEU A 149 -5.71 -13.34 -15.40
CA LEU A 149 -4.39 -12.98 -15.95
C LEU A 149 -3.69 -14.14 -16.69
N GLY A 150 -4.10 -15.39 -16.45
CA GLY A 150 -3.65 -16.59 -17.16
C GLY A 150 -2.19 -17.01 -16.96
N ARG A 151 -1.37 -16.22 -16.26
CA ARG A 151 0.09 -16.44 -16.10
C ARG A 151 0.60 -16.28 -14.67
N ALA A 152 -0.29 -16.12 -13.71
CA ALA A 152 0.10 -15.91 -12.32
C ALA A 152 0.47 -17.24 -11.65
N GLU A 153 1.61 -17.27 -10.95
CA GLU A 153 2.02 -18.39 -10.11
C GLU A 153 1.21 -18.38 -8.81
N ILE A 154 0.70 -19.53 -8.39
CA ILE A 154 0.00 -19.69 -7.12
C ILE A 154 0.93 -20.44 -6.17
N ILE A 155 1.19 -19.86 -5.01
CA ILE A 155 2.02 -20.46 -3.96
C ILE A 155 1.13 -20.71 -2.75
N ASP A 156 1.00 -21.97 -2.36
CA ASP A 156 0.13 -22.42 -1.27
C ASP A 156 0.84 -22.56 0.08
N GLU A 157 2.17 -22.63 0.08
CA GLU A 157 2.99 -22.66 1.29
C GLU A 157 3.13 -21.28 1.96
N PRO A 158 3.30 -21.23 3.29
CA PRO A 158 3.61 -20.01 4.02
C PRO A 158 4.90 -19.35 3.52
N LEU A 159 4.83 -18.05 3.22
CA LEU A 159 5.98 -17.26 2.79
C LEU A 159 6.11 -15.98 3.60
N THR A 160 7.31 -15.74 4.10
CA THR A 160 7.73 -14.44 4.65
C THR A 160 8.16 -13.50 3.53
N PRO A 161 8.26 -12.18 3.76
CA PRO A 161 8.71 -11.23 2.73
C PRO A 161 10.14 -11.52 2.26
N GLN A 162 10.98 -12.07 3.14
CA GLN A 162 12.36 -12.41 2.80
C GLN A 162 12.43 -13.61 1.85
N LEU A 163 11.66 -14.67 2.13
CA LEU A 163 11.58 -15.84 1.26
C LEU A 163 10.93 -15.51 -0.09
N LEU A 164 9.87 -14.69 -0.07
CA LEU A 164 9.21 -14.24 -1.30
C LEU A 164 10.17 -13.44 -2.19
N GLU A 165 11.00 -12.56 -1.60
CA GLU A 165 12.00 -11.79 -2.35
C GLU A 165 13.14 -12.68 -2.88
N GLN A 166 13.56 -13.70 -2.13
CA GLN A 166 14.56 -14.66 -2.61
C GLN A 166 14.06 -15.45 -3.82
N ARG A 167 12.79 -15.91 -3.78
CA ARG A 167 12.17 -16.67 -4.86
C ARG A 167 11.80 -15.78 -6.05
N HIS A 168 11.32 -14.57 -5.79
CA HIS A 168 10.93 -13.60 -6.82
C HIS A 168 11.54 -12.21 -6.53
N PRO A 169 12.80 -11.97 -6.94
CA PRO A 169 13.45 -10.68 -6.73
C PRO A 169 12.66 -9.52 -7.33
N GLY A 170 12.50 -8.46 -6.54
CA GLY A 170 11.77 -7.24 -6.90
C GLY A 170 10.27 -7.26 -6.61
N VAL A 171 9.68 -8.41 -6.25
CA VAL A 171 8.25 -8.47 -5.91
C VAL A 171 7.97 -7.75 -4.59
N VAL A 172 8.91 -7.79 -3.66
CA VAL A 172 8.72 -7.25 -2.32
C VAL A 172 9.20 -5.79 -2.27
N PRO A 173 8.34 -4.84 -1.85
CA PRO A 173 8.72 -3.45 -1.74
C PRO A 173 9.78 -3.26 -0.67
N LEU A 174 10.60 -2.23 -0.84
CA LEU A 174 11.77 -1.99 0.01
C LEU A 174 11.43 -1.88 1.51
N TYR A 175 10.25 -1.34 1.84
CA TYR A 175 9.80 -1.17 3.22
C TYR A 175 9.52 -2.49 3.95
N GLU A 176 9.12 -3.54 3.23
CA GLU A 176 8.97 -4.88 3.80
C GLU A 176 10.30 -5.62 3.87
N ARG A 177 11.20 -5.37 2.92
CA ARG A 177 12.54 -5.99 2.90
C ARG A 177 13.44 -5.47 4.02
N ARG A 178 13.33 -4.19 4.35
CA ARG A 178 14.24 -3.50 5.29
C ARG A 178 13.44 -2.54 6.19
N PRO A 179 12.57 -3.05 7.08
CA PRO A 179 11.72 -2.20 7.92
C PRO A 179 12.54 -1.24 8.78
N TRP A 180 13.66 -1.71 9.36
CA TRP A 180 14.56 -0.90 10.16
C TRP A 180 15.18 0.27 9.39
N MET A 181 15.54 0.07 8.12
CA MET A 181 16.11 1.13 7.28
C MET A 181 15.10 2.23 7.02
N ILE A 182 13.84 1.86 6.72
CA ILE A 182 12.76 2.85 6.56
C ILE A 182 12.49 3.58 7.87
N ALA A 183 12.48 2.88 9.01
CA ALA A 183 12.31 3.50 10.32
C ALA A 183 13.38 4.57 10.59
N TRP A 184 14.67 4.26 10.32
CA TRP A 184 15.76 5.23 10.45
C TRP A 184 15.65 6.41 9.49
N ILE A 185 15.21 6.19 8.24
CA ILE A 185 14.96 7.28 7.29
C ILE A 185 13.87 8.21 7.84
N VAL A 186 12.77 7.65 8.34
CA VAL A 186 11.66 8.44 8.93
C VAL A 186 12.14 9.23 10.15
N ILE A 187 12.87 8.59 11.07
CA ILE A 187 13.46 9.26 12.24
C ILE A 187 14.39 10.41 11.80
N GLY A 188 15.28 10.15 10.85
CA GLY A 188 16.22 11.15 10.34
C GLY A 188 15.50 12.36 9.72
N VAL A 189 14.47 12.12 8.91
CA VAL A 189 13.65 13.19 8.33
C VAL A 189 12.97 14.02 9.43
N VAL A 190 12.37 13.38 10.44
CA VAL A 190 11.72 14.08 11.56
C VAL A 190 12.73 14.94 12.33
N VAL A 191 13.92 14.41 12.62
CA VAL A 191 14.98 15.16 13.33
C VAL A 191 15.45 16.36 12.50
N ILE A 192 15.68 16.20 11.19
CA ILE A 192 16.09 17.31 10.31
C ILE A 192 15.05 18.43 10.32
N PHE A 193 13.76 18.11 10.18
CA PHE A 193 12.70 19.12 10.21
C PHE A 193 12.57 19.79 11.58
N ALA A 194 12.73 19.04 12.67
CA ALA A 194 12.74 19.60 14.01
C ALA A 194 13.90 20.59 14.19
N VAL A 195 15.13 20.24 13.78
CA VAL A 195 16.28 21.15 13.89
C VAL A 195 16.09 22.38 13.01
N ALA A 196 15.67 22.22 11.75
CA ALA A 196 15.50 23.33 10.82
C ALA A 196 14.48 24.35 11.31
N ALA A 197 13.35 23.89 11.84
CA ALA A 197 12.33 24.78 12.38
C ALA A 197 12.73 25.39 13.75
N GLY A 198 13.60 24.72 14.52
CA GLY A 198 14.25 25.30 15.69
C GLY A 198 15.16 26.47 15.34
N VAL A 199 16.03 26.28 14.35
CA VAL A 199 16.91 27.35 13.85
C VAL A 199 16.10 28.51 13.27
N ALA A 200 15.04 28.23 12.51
CA ALA A 200 14.18 29.27 11.93
C ALA A 200 13.36 30.05 12.97
N ALA A 201 13.15 29.49 14.16
CA ALA A 201 12.46 30.20 15.24
C ALA A 201 13.40 31.13 16.03
N GLU A 202 14.72 30.93 15.91
CA GLU A 202 15.75 31.76 16.56
C GLU A 202 16.21 32.93 15.66
N SER A 203 15.91 32.89 14.36
CA SER A 203 16.22 33.93 13.37
C SER A 203 15.09 34.96 13.24
#